data_AF-A0A3P7MW23-F1
#
_entry.id   AF-A0A3P7MW23-F1
#
_cell.length_a   1.000
_cell.length_b   1.000
_cell.length_c   1.000
_cell.angle_alpha   90.00
_cell.angle_beta   90.00
_cell.angle_gamma   90.00
#
_symmetry.space_group_name_H-M   'P 1'
#
loop_
_entity.id
_entity.type
_entity.pdbx_description
1 polymer ?
#
loop_
_entity_poly.entity_id
_entity_poly.type
_entity_poly.pdbx_seq_one_letter_code
_entity_poly.pdbx_strand_id
1 'polypeptide(L)'
;NYRISTICIRGLQLEKSLWVLSTFGGALSAMGDYYKHFAEKAELVSYSQLQLANSIGDPVLISRCKLYISISLMQTNRYRAAAKIIR
;
A
#
# COMPACT_ATOMS: atom_id res chain seq x y z
N ASN A 1 2.73 -26.73 -19.60
CA ASN A 1 3.10 -26.71 -18.16
C ASN A 1 4.06 -25.59 -17.76
N TYR A 2 5.19 -25.37 -18.45
CA TYR A 2 6.16 -24.31 -18.07
C TYR A 2 5.55 -22.90 -17.98
N ARG A 3 4.80 -22.45 -19.01
CA ARG A 3 4.18 -21.11 -19.04
C ARG A 3 3.20 -20.86 -17.88
N ILE A 4 2.39 -21.86 -17.53
CA ILE A 4 1.43 -21.78 -16.41
C ILE A 4 2.20 -21.66 -15.09
N SER A 5 3.23 -22.49 -14.90
CA SER A 5 4.08 -22.44 -13.71
C SER A 5 4.75 -21.07 -13.54
N THR A 6 5.28 -20.46 -14.60
CA THR A 6 5.87 -19.12 -14.55
C THR A 6 4.86 -18.05 -14.14
N ILE A 7 3.63 -18.11 -14.66
CA ILE A 7 2.56 -17.17 -14.28
C ILE A 7 2.18 -17.34 -12.80
N CYS A 8 2.03 -18.58 -12.33
CA CYS A 8 1.72 -18.86 -10.93
C CYS A 8 2.83 -18.39 -9.98
N ILE A 9 4.10 -18.66 -10.31
CA ILE A 9 5.25 -18.21 -9.51
C ILE A 9 5.28 -16.69 -9.44
N ARG A 10 5.05 -16.00 -10.56
CA ARG A 10 5.00 -14.54 -10.58
C ARG A 10 3.86 -14.02 -9.70
N GLY A 11 2.67 -14.59 -9.81
CA GLY A 11 1.53 -14.24 -8.96
C GLY A 11 1.85 -14.38 -7.47
N LEU A 12 2.44 -15.52 -7.08
CA LEU A 12 2.83 -15.80 -5.69
C LEU A 12 3.85 -14.79 -5.15
N GLN A 13 4.83 -14.38 -5.97
CA GLN A 13 5.81 -13.38 -5.55
C GLN A 13 5.17 -12.01 -5.33
N LEU A 14 4.28 -11.59 -6.23
CA LEU A 14 3.55 -10.33 -6.10
C LEU A 14 2.68 -10.32 -4.84
N GLU A 15 1.96 -11.41 -4.58
CA GLU A 15 1.13 -11.57 -3.39
C GLU A 15 1.97 -11.55 -2.11
N LYS A 16 3.08 -12.29 -2.07
CA LYS A 16 4.01 -12.27 -0.95
C LYS A 16 4.53 -10.86 -0.66
N SER A 17 4.91 -10.11 -1.69
CA SER A 17 5.35 -8.72 -1.54
C SER A 17 4.24 -7.84 -0.95
N LEU A 18 2.99 -7.96 -1.41
CA LEU A 18 1.86 -7.22 -0.84
C LEU A 18 1.62 -7.55 0.64
N TRP A 19 1.69 -8.82 1.01
CA TRP A 19 1.49 -9.25 2.39
C TRP A 19 2.55 -8.65 3.32
N VAL A 20 3.83 -8.74 2.94
CA VAL A 20 4.93 -8.14 3.70
C VAL A 20 4.73 -6.63 3.84
N LEU A 21 4.45 -5.93 2.73
CA LEU A 21 4.22 -4.49 2.75
C LEU A 21 3.00 -4.11 3.61
N SER A 22 1.93 -4.92 3.61
CA SER A 22 0.73 -4.66 4.41
C SER A 22 1.01 -4.79 5.90
N THR A 23 1.74 -5.82 6.32
CA THR A 23 2.12 -6.01 7.72
C THR A 23 3.02 -4.87 8.22
N PHE A 24 4.06 -4.53 7.46
CA PHE A 24 4.94 -3.41 7.83
C PHE A 24 4.21 -2.06 7.77
N GLY A 25 3.40 -1.82 6.74
CA GLY A 25 2.62 -0.60 6.56
C GLY A 25 1.62 -0.39 7.71
N GLY A 26 0.94 -1.44 8.14
CA GLY A 26 0.04 -1.40 9.29
C GLY A 26 0.77 -1.05 10.59
N ALA A 27 1.93 -1.68 10.86
CA ALA A 27 2.75 -1.38 12.02
C ALA A 27 3.28 0.07 12.01
N LEU A 28 3.78 0.54 10.85
CA LEU A 28 4.24 1.91 10.67
C LEU A 28 3.09 2.92 10.84
N SER A 29 1.91 2.63 10.29
CA SER A 29 0.74 3.50 10.44
C SER A 29 0.30 3.57 11.90
N ALA A 30 0.25 2.45 12.63
CA ALA A 30 -0.07 2.46 14.05
C ALA A 30 0.92 3.31 14.87
N MET A 31 2.22 3.24 14.56
CA MET A 31 3.23 4.11 15.19
C MET A 31 3.14 5.57 14.71
N GLY A 32 2.56 5.81 13.54
CA GLY A 32 2.36 7.12 12.94
C GLY A 32 1.43 8.04 13.73
N ASP A 33 0.50 7.47 14.50
CA ASP A 33 -0.37 8.24 15.41
C ASP A 33 0.43 8.91 16.55
N TYR A 34 1.59 8.35 16.90
CA TYR A 34 2.45 8.85 17.97
C TYR A 34 3.66 9.62 17.44
N TYR A 35 4.23 9.18 16.31
CA TYR A 35 5.42 9.79 15.73
C TYR A 35 5.28 10.00 14.23
N LYS A 36 5.29 11.27 13.82
CA LYS A 36 5.12 11.71 12.43
C LYS A 36 6.02 10.98 11.41
N HIS A 37 7.28 10.70 11.77
CA HIS A 37 8.22 10.04 10.86
C HIS A 37 7.80 8.60 10.50
N PHE A 38 7.01 7.92 11.35
CA PHE A 38 6.44 6.62 11.01
C PHE A 38 5.26 6.74 10.05
N ALA A 39 4.43 7.78 10.18
CA ALA A 39 3.38 8.07 9.20
C ALA A 39 3.96 8.37 7.80
N GLU A 40 5.07 9.10 7.74
CA GLU A 40 5.81 9.35 6.47
C GLU A 40 6.34 8.04 5.86
N LYS A 41 6.87 7.12 6.67
CA LYS A 41 7.28 5.78 6.20
C LYS A 41 6.10 4.93 5.75
N ALA A 42 4.97 4.97 6.47
CA ALA A 42 3.75 4.27 6.09
C ALA A 42 3.21 4.75 4.73
N GLU A 43 3.33 6.05 4.45
CA GLU A 43 2.97 6.62 3.15
C GLU A 43 3.82 6.02 2.02
N LEU A 44 5.15 5.96 2.20
CA LEU A 44 6.08 5.38 1.20
C LEU A 44 5.78 3.90 0.93
N VAL A 45 5.49 3.13 1.98
CA VAL A 45 5.08 1.72 1.85
C VAL A 45 3.77 1.63 1.06
N SER A 46 2.79 2.49 1.36
CA SER A 46 1.49 2.50 0.69
C SER A 46 1.60 2.87 -0.80
N TYR A 47 2.51 3.76 -1.18
CA TYR A 47 2.82 4.03 -2.59
C TYR A 47 3.45 2.83 -3.29
N SER A 48 4.33 2.11 -2.61
CA SER A 48 4.93 0.87 -3.14
C SER A 48 3.86 -0.20 -3.37
N GLN A 49 2.90 -0.33 -2.45
CA GLN A 49 1.74 -1.21 -2.62
C GLN A 49 0.86 -0.77 -3.81
N LEU A 50 0.63 0.54 -3.98
CA LEU A 50 -0.16 1.07 -5.10
C LEU A 50 0.50 0.78 -6.46
N GLN A 51 1.83 0.93 -6.57
CA GLN A 51 2.55 0.58 -7.80
C GLN A 51 2.39 -0.91 -8.13
N LEU A 52 2.49 -1.77 -7.11
CA LEU A 52 2.31 -3.20 -7.26
C LEU A 52 0.86 -3.55 -7.66
N ALA A 53 -0.12 -2.92 -7.02
CA ALA A 53 -1.54 -3.09 -7.31
C ALA A 53 -1.89 -2.69 -8.75
N ASN A 54 -1.34 -1.57 -9.24
CA ASN A 54 -1.48 -1.13 -10.63
C ASN A 54 -0.88 -2.15 -11.61
N SER A 55 0.25 -2.78 -11.25
CA SER A 55 0.87 -3.82 -12.10
C SER A 55 0.03 -5.11 -12.18
N ILE A 56 -0.73 -5.41 -11.13
CA ILE A 56 -1.67 -6.54 -11.06
C ILE A 56 -2.98 -6.20 -11.79
N GLY A 57 -3.39 -4.92 -11.75
CA GLY A 57 -4.64 -4.45 -12.35
C GLY A 57 -5.89 -4.74 -11.51
N ASP A 58 -5.75 -5.04 -10.21
CA ASP A 58 -6.87 -5.27 -9.31
C ASP A 58 -7.44 -3.93 -8.76
N PRO A 59 -8.65 -3.51 -9.16
CA PRO A 59 -9.24 -2.24 -8.74
C PRO A 59 -9.54 -2.19 -7.23
N VAL A 60 -9.82 -3.33 -6.59
CA VAL A 60 -10.06 -3.40 -5.14
C VAL A 60 -8.76 -3.15 -4.39
N LEU A 61 -7.68 -3.77 -4.85
CA LEU A 61 -6.36 -3.57 -4.26
C LEU A 61 -5.86 -2.13 -4.45
N ILE A 62 -6.06 -1.54 -5.63
CA ILE A 62 -5.73 -0.13 -5.91
C ILE A 62 -6.47 0.79 -4.95
N SER A 63 -7.78 0.57 -4.76
CA SER A 63 -8.62 1.35 -3.86
C SER A 63 -8.15 1.24 -2.41
N ARG A 64 -7.76 0.04 -1.97
CA ARG A 64 -7.20 -0.21 -0.63
C ARG A 64 -5.88 0.54 -0.43
N CYS A 65 -4.98 0.54 -1.42
CA CYS A 65 -3.71 1.27 -1.32
C CYS A 65 -3.94 2.78 -1.24
N LYS A 66 -4.89 3.33 -2.00
CA LYS A 66 -5.28 4.75 -1.90
C LYS A 66 -5.81 5.10 -0.51
N LEU A 67 -6.58 4.22 0.11
CA LEU A 67 -7.04 4.39 1.48
C LEU A 67 -5.86 4.45 2.46
N TYR A 68 -4.87 3.55 2.33
CA TYR A 68 -3.67 3.57 3.20
C TYR A 68 -2.87 4.86 3.05
N ILE A 69 -2.65 5.34 1.81
CA ILE A 69 -2.01 6.64 1.57
C ILE A 69 -2.82 7.76 2.23
N SER A 70 -4.14 7.75 2.11
CA SER A 70 -5.01 8.74 2.75
C SER A 70 -4.85 8.77 4.27
N ILE A 71 -4.75 7.60 4.92
CA ILE A 71 -4.54 7.52 6.37
C ILE A 71 -3.21 8.17 6.74
N SER A 72 -2.11 7.85 6.05
CA SER A 72 -0.81 8.48 6.31
C SER A 72 -0.80 10.00 6.06
N LEU A 73 -1.55 10.47 5.06
CA LEU A 73 -1.76 11.90 4.82
C LEU A 73 -2.53 12.56 5.98
N MET A 74 -3.55 11.90 6.54
CA MET A 74 -4.27 12.39 7.71
C MET A 74 -3.37 12.44 8.96
N GLN A 75 -2.59 11.39 9.21
CA GLN A 75 -1.62 11.30 10.30
C GLN A 75 -0.52 12.39 10.22
N THR A 76 -0.32 12.97 9.04
CA THR A 76 0.63 14.08 8.79
C THR A 76 -0.07 15.43 8.57
N ASN A 77 -1.35 15.55 8.94
CA ASN A 77 -2.18 16.76 8.86
C ASN A 77 -2.40 17.30 7.43
N ARG A 78 -2.24 16.46 6.39
CA ARG A 78 -2.46 16.80 4.97
C ARG A 78 -3.87 16.43 4.51
N TYR A 79 -4.89 16.92 5.22
CA TYR A 79 -6.30 16.51 5.02
C TYR A 79 -6.85 16.76 3.61
N ARG A 80 -6.46 17.88 2.96
CA ARG A 80 -6.89 18.16 1.58
C ARG A 80 -6.36 17.12 0.58
N ALA A 81 -5.12 16.68 0.75
CA ALA A 81 -4.53 15.64 -0.08
C ALA A 81 -5.18 14.28 0.20
N ALA A 82 -5.44 13.97 1.46
CA ALA A 82 -6.14 12.75 1.89
C ALA A 82 -7.53 12.64 1.23
N ALA A 83 -8.32 13.72 1.24
CA ALA A 83 -9.62 13.71 0.57
C ALA A 83 -9.52 13.57 -0.96
N LYS A 84 -8.46 14.12 -1.57
CA LYS A 84 -8.25 14.07 -3.03
C LYS A 84 -7.91 12.68 -3.54
N ILE A 85 -7.22 11.84 -2.75
CA ILE A 85 -6.78 10.53 -3.23
C ILE A 85 -7.88 9.46 -3.17
N ILE A 86 -8.89 9.65 -2.30
CA ILE A 86 -10.04 8.74 -2.17
C ILE A 86 -11.14 9.08 -3.19
N ARG A 87 -11.28 10.35 -3.59
CA ARG A 87 -12.22 10.79 -4.64
C ARG A 87 -11.79 10.32 -6.02
#